data_AF-A0A929IWY3-F1
#
_entry.id   AF-A0A929IWY3-F1
#
_cell.length_a   1.000
_cell.length_b   1.000
_cell.length_c   1.000
_cell.angle_alpha   90.00
_cell.angle_beta   90.00
_cell.angle_gamma   90.00
#
_symmetry.space_group_name_H-M   'P 1'
#
loop_
_entity.id
_entity.type
_entity.pdbx_description
1 polymer ?
#
loop_
_entity_poly.entity_id
_entity_poly.type
_entity_poly.pdbx_seq_one_letter_code
_entity_poly.pdbx_strand_id
1 'polypeptide(L)'
;MSFNSVPAAFLLILISTNSFAGDLFDMLQRMSEADQKQNYQGIFILRKSDNLSTLRVTHGNDEKGVWESLEALNGEPRKVIRRNNKVVSVFPKLELITIRLNAENQSLHQQ
;
A
#
# COMPACT_ATOMS: atom_id res chain seq x y z
N MET A 1 25.82 28.77 -56.12
CA MET A 1 25.28 27.38 -56.18
C MET A 1 26.43 26.47 -55.80
N SER A 2 26.42 25.62 -54.79
CA SER A 2 25.33 24.82 -54.19
C SER A 2 25.57 24.60 -52.67
N PHE A 3 24.46 24.45 -51.94
CA PHE A 3 24.37 24.18 -50.50
C PHE A 3 24.59 22.69 -50.15
N ASN A 4 25.25 22.46 -49.01
CA ASN A 4 25.08 21.45 -47.95
C ASN A 4 24.58 20.02 -48.26
N SER A 5 25.23 19.01 -47.64
CA SER A 5 24.50 18.02 -46.84
C SER A 5 25.42 17.27 -45.88
N VAL A 6 25.20 17.49 -44.59
CA VAL A 6 25.64 16.65 -43.47
C VAL A 6 24.38 15.90 -43.00
N PRO A 7 24.00 14.72 -43.54
CA PRO A 7 22.74 14.08 -43.16
C PRO A 7 22.92 12.85 -42.28
N ALA A 8 24.14 12.44 -41.91
CA ALA A 8 24.35 11.16 -41.23
C ALA A 8 24.33 11.23 -39.69
N ALA A 9 24.70 12.37 -39.09
CA ALA A 9 24.81 12.47 -37.63
C ALA A 9 23.49 12.82 -36.91
N PHE A 10 22.45 13.26 -37.63
CA PHE A 10 21.21 13.74 -37.03
C PHE A 10 20.17 12.62 -36.74
N LEU A 11 20.40 11.40 -37.24
CA LEU A 11 19.41 10.31 -37.16
C LEU A 11 19.54 9.41 -35.91
N LEU A 12 20.58 9.61 -35.07
CA LEU A 12 20.84 8.75 -33.90
C LEU A 12 20.35 9.32 -32.56
N ILE A 13 19.77 10.53 -32.54
CA ILE A 13 19.26 11.17 -31.31
C ILE A 13 17.77 10.85 -31.06
N LEU A 14 17.08 10.19 -31.98
CA LEU A 14 15.62 9.93 -31.90
C LEU A 14 15.22 8.64 -31.18
N ILE A 15 16.16 7.85 -30.65
CA ILE A 15 15.85 6.56 -29.95
C ILE A 15 16.16 6.62 -28.45
N SER A 16 16.11 7.80 -27.84
CA SER A 16 16.03 7.89 -26.38
C SER A 16 14.61 7.53 -25.92
N THR A 17 14.35 6.24 -25.74
CA THR A 17 13.12 5.75 -25.09
C THR A 17 13.15 6.10 -23.61
N ASN A 18 12.55 7.24 -23.26
CA ASN A 18 12.31 7.60 -21.87
C ASN A 18 11.18 6.72 -21.30
N SER A 19 11.50 5.61 -20.63
CA SER A 19 10.51 4.70 -20.04
C SER A 19 10.86 4.31 -18.58
N PHE A 20 11.13 5.30 -17.73
CA PHE A 20 11.38 5.07 -16.30
C PHE A 20 10.21 5.52 -15.40
N ALA A 21 9.43 6.53 -15.82
CA ALA A 21 8.32 7.04 -15.02
C ALA A 21 7.02 6.23 -15.17
N GLY A 22 6.76 5.66 -16.35
CA GLY A 22 5.56 4.85 -16.61
C GLY A 22 5.52 3.57 -15.75
N ASP A 23 6.65 2.86 -15.68
CA ASP A 23 6.77 1.62 -14.90
C ASP A 23 6.55 1.84 -13.39
N LEU A 24 7.02 2.97 -12.84
CA LEU A 24 6.78 3.31 -11.43
C LEU A 24 5.30 3.54 -11.13
N PHE A 25 4.60 4.31 -11.99
CA PHE A 25 3.18 4.58 -11.79
C PHE A 25 2.34 3.31 -11.95
N ASP A 26 2.67 2.48 -12.95
CA ASP A 26 2.01 1.19 -13.16
C ASP A 26 2.22 0.25 -11.97
N MET A 27 3.42 0.23 -11.38
CA MET A 27 3.69 -0.53 -10.16
C MET A 27 2.84 -0.05 -8.98
N LEU A 28 2.76 1.26 -8.74
CA LEU A 28 1.94 1.83 -7.67
C LEU A 28 0.45 1.53 -7.90
N GLN A 29 -0.02 1.64 -9.14
CA GLN A 29 -1.39 1.29 -9.52
C GLN A 29 -1.67 -0.19 -9.21
N ARG A 30 -0.77 -1.10 -9.59
CA ARG A 30 -0.90 -2.53 -9.30
C ARG A 30 -0.90 -2.81 -7.80
N MET A 31 -0.10 -2.10 -7.01
CA MET A 31 -0.12 -2.22 -5.54
C MET A 31 -1.47 -1.77 -4.96
N SER A 32 -2.00 -0.62 -5.42
CA SER A 32 -3.32 -0.14 -5.00
C SER A 32 -4.44 -1.10 -5.39
N GLU A 33 -4.36 -1.70 -6.57
CA GLU A 33 -5.34 -2.70 -7.00
C GLU A 33 -5.25 -4.00 -6.22
N ALA A 34 -4.05 -4.43 -5.85
CA ALA A 34 -3.86 -5.62 -5.02
C ALA A 34 -4.52 -5.44 -3.66
N ASP A 35 -4.36 -4.27 -3.03
CA ASP A 35 -5.01 -3.92 -1.76
C ASP A 35 -6.54 -3.87 -1.87
N GLN A 36 -7.11 -3.64 -3.05
CA GLN A 36 -8.57 -3.62 -3.20
C GLN A 36 -9.17 -4.97 -3.60
N LYS A 37 -8.40 -5.82 -4.28
CA LYS A 37 -8.95 -7.00 -4.98
C LYS A 37 -8.44 -8.33 -4.45
N GLN A 38 -7.29 -8.37 -3.78
CA GLN A 38 -6.64 -9.62 -3.42
C GLN A 38 -6.86 -9.97 -1.95
N ASN A 39 -7.17 -11.24 -1.70
CA ASN A 39 -7.20 -11.78 -0.34
C ASN A 39 -5.80 -12.30 0.01
N TYR A 40 -5.27 -11.91 1.17
CA TYR A 40 -3.95 -12.34 1.60
C TYR A 40 -3.83 -12.44 3.12
N GLN A 41 -2.88 -13.27 3.56
CA GLN A 41 -2.50 -13.38 4.96
C GLN A 41 -0.99 -13.46 5.06
N GLY A 42 -0.40 -12.78 6.04
CA GLY A 42 1.04 -12.79 6.22
C GLY A 42 1.48 -12.30 7.60
N ILE A 43 2.77 -12.48 7.86
CA ILE A 43 3.44 -11.91 9.04
C ILE A 43 4.24 -10.69 8.59
N PHE A 44 3.97 -9.56 9.22
CA PHE A 44 4.60 -8.27 8.95
C PHE A 44 5.49 -7.89 10.11
N ILE A 45 6.73 -7.51 9.82
CA ILE A 45 7.67 -7.01 10.81
C ILE A 45 7.85 -5.50 10.54
N LEU A 46 7.38 -4.68 11.47
CA LEU A 46 7.51 -3.24 11.42
C LEU A 46 8.60 -2.80 12.39
N ARG A 47 9.63 -2.14 11.87
CA ARG A 47 10.66 -1.51 12.67
C ARG A 47 10.44 0.00 12.73
N LYS A 48 10.30 0.55 13.93
CA LYS A 48 10.25 2.00 14.17
C LYS A 48 11.32 2.36 15.21
N SER A 49 12.38 3.02 14.77
CA SER A 49 13.58 3.27 15.57
C SER A 49 14.11 1.94 16.15
N ASP A 50 14.18 1.82 17.47
CA ASP A 50 14.62 0.61 18.17
C ASP A 50 13.49 -0.35 18.55
N ASN A 51 12.25 -0.04 18.15
CA ASN A 51 11.09 -0.90 18.40
C ASN A 51 10.80 -1.80 17.19
N LEU A 52 10.61 -3.10 17.46
CA LEU A 52 10.21 -4.09 16.47
C LEU A 52 8.83 -4.64 16.82
N SER A 53 7.86 -4.44 15.94
CA SER A 53 6.50 -4.96 16.06
C SER A 53 6.30 -6.06 15.03
N THR A 54 5.85 -7.22 15.47
CA THR A 54 5.48 -8.34 14.59
C THR A 54 3.96 -8.46 14.61
N LEU A 55 3.33 -8.42 13.44
CA LEU A 55 1.89 -8.49 13.27
C LEU A 55 1.52 -9.66 12.35
N ARG A 56 0.45 -10.37 12.68
CA ARG A 56 -0.28 -11.13 11.66
C ARG A 56 -1.30 -10.20 11.02
N VAL A 57 -1.23 -10.08 9.71
CA VAL A 57 -2.20 -9.33 8.90
C VAL A 57 -3.01 -10.32 8.09
N THR A 58 -4.33 -10.23 8.18
CA THR A 58 -5.26 -10.92 7.30
C THR A 58 -6.10 -9.86 6.61
N HIS A 59 -6.05 -9.84 5.29
CA HIS A 59 -6.80 -8.95 4.42
C HIS A 59 -7.80 -9.75 3.59
N GLY A 60 -8.99 -9.20 3.40
CA GLY A 60 -9.91 -9.75 2.42
C GLY A 60 -10.88 -8.72 1.86
N ASN A 61 -11.48 -9.08 0.72
CA ASN A 61 -12.58 -8.35 0.10
C ASN A 61 -13.75 -9.33 -0.11
N ASP A 62 -14.95 -8.92 0.33
CA ASP A 62 -16.19 -9.69 0.21
C ASP A 62 -17.35 -8.77 -0.25
N GLU A 63 -18.58 -9.30 -0.23
CA GLU A 63 -19.80 -8.56 -0.64
C GLU A 63 -20.05 -7.25 0.13
N LYS A 64 -19.46 -7.07 1.33
CA LYS A 64 -19.57 -5.83 2.12
C LYS A 64 -18.28 -5.00 2.13
N GLY A 65 -17.37 -5.29 1.21
CA GLY A 65 -16.16 -4.52 0.94
C GLY A 65 -14.90 -5.05 1.61
N VAL A 66 -13.84 -4.26 1.50
CA VAL A 66 -12.50 -4.56 2.02
C VAL A 66 -12.51 -4.56 3.55
N TRP A 67 -11.83 -5.55 4.12
CA TRP A 67 -11.58 -5.66 5.54
C TRP A 67 -10.16 -6.13 5.83
N GLU A 68 -9.66 -5.75 7.00
CA GLU A 68 -8.34 -6.13 7.46
C GLU A 68 -8.38 -6.46 8.96
N SER A 69 -7.62 -7.47 9.37
CA SER A 69 -7.35 -7.77 10.78
C SER A 69 -5.85 -7.77 11.03
N LEU A 70 -5.44 -7.02 12.05
CA LEU A 70 -4.06 -6.89 12.51
C LEU A 70 -3.95 -7.41 13.93
N GLU A 71 -3.21 -8.48 14.13
CA GLU A 71 -3.00 -9.12 15.44
C GLU A 71 -1.53 -8.98 15.85
N ALA A 72 -1.28 -8.42 17.03
CA ALA A 72 0.06 -8.34 17.58
C ALA A 72 0.58 -9.74 17.96
N LEU A 73 1.74 -10.11 17.42
CA LEU A 73 2.43 -11.37 17.73
C LEU A 73 3.57 -11.19 18.74
N ASN A 74 3.91 -9.95 19.08
CA ASN A 74 4.86 -9.61 20.14
C ASN A 74 4.42 -8.36 20.91
N GLY A 75 4.99 -8.18 22.10
CA GLY A 75 4.62 -7.09 23.00
C GLY A 75 3.22 -7.28 23.60
N GLU A 76 2.53 -6.17 23.84
CA GLU A 76 1.19 -6.17 24.43
C GLU A 76 0.15 -6.73 23.44
N PRO A 77 -0.61 -7.79 23.82
CA PRO A 77 -1.64 -8.37 22.97
C PRO A 77 -2.69 -7.33 22.60
N ARG A 78 -2.91 -7.17 21.29
CA ARG A 78 -3.99 -6.34 20.75
C ARG A 78 -4.40 -6.87 19.39
N LYS A 79 -5.68 -6.71 19.08
CA LYS A 79 -6.23 -7.01 17.75
C LYS A 79 -6.99 -5.80 17.23
N VAL A 80 -6.70 -5.41 16.00
CA VAL A 80 -7.41 -4.35 15.29
C VAL A 80 -8.14 -4.98 14.12
N ILE A 81 -9.40 -4.61 13.93
CA ILE A 81 -10.23 -5.02 12.80
C ILE A 81 -10.73 -3.75 12.13
N ARG A 82 -10.45 -3.62 10.83
CA ARG A 82 -10.84 -2.49 10.00
C ARG A 82 -11.79 -2.99 8.93
N ARG A 83 -12.90 -2.27 8.75
CA ARG A 83 -13.82 -2.51 7.63
C ARG A 83 -14.56 -1.22 7.33
N ASN A 84 -14.47 -0.78 6.08
CA ASN A 84 -15.07 0.48 5.63
C ASN A 84 -14.61 1.63 6.55
N ASN A 85 -15.55 2.36 7.13
CA ASN A 85 -15.29 3.46 8.05
C ASN A 85 -15.16 3.03 9.52
N LYS A 86 -15.21 1.72 9.84
CA LYS A 86 -15.22 1.22 11.21
C LYS A 86 -13.89 0.56 11.58
N VAL A 87 -13.35 0.97 12.72
CA VAL A 87 -12.18 0.35 13.35
C VAL A 87 -12.57 -0.15 14.72
N VAL A 88 -12.42 -1.44 14.95
CA VAL A 88 -12.58 -2.09 16.26
C VAL A 88 -11.21 -2.46 16.79
N SER A 89 -10.85 -2.00 17.97
CA SER A 89 -9.60 -2.38 18.64
C SER A 89 -9.90 -3.10 19.95
N VAL A 90 -9.34 -4.30 20.11
CA VAL A 90 -9.48 -5.15 21.29
C VAL A 90 -8.16 -5.15 22.05
N PHE A 91 -8.23 -4.81 23.33
CA PHE A 91 -7.11 -4.78 24.26
C PHE A 91 -7.41 -5.74 25.43
N PRO A 92 -7.08 -7.04 25.31
CA PRO A 92 -7.47 -8.05 26.30
C PRO A 92 -7.00 -7.75 27.72
N LYS A 93 -5.76 -7.26 27.87
CA LYS A 93 -5.18 -6.92 29.18
C LYS A 93 -5.92 -5.81 29.92
N LEU A 94 -6.62 -4.95 29.18
CA LEU A 94 -7.40 -3.84 29.72
C LEU A 94 -8.89 -4.17 29.81
N GLU A 95 -9.30 -5.37 29.40
CA GLU A 95 -10.71 -5.75 29.22
C GLU A 95 -11.49 -4.71 28.39
N LEU A 96 -10.81 -4.09 27.44
CA LEU A 96 -11.31 -2.91 26.72
C LEU A 96 -11.50 -3.21 25.23
N ILE A 97 -12.66 -2.81 24.72
CA ILE A 97 -12.94 -2.73 23.28
C ILE A 97 -13.24 -1.28 22.95
N THR A 98 -12.54 -0.75 21.95
CA THR A 98 -12.82 0.58 21.40
C THR A 98 -13.37 0.45 19.99
N ILE A 99 -14.36 1.27 19.68
CA ILE A 99 -14.95 1.38 18.34
C ILE A 99 -14.75 2.81 17.88
N ARG A 100 -14.10 2.97 16.73
CA ARG A 100 -13.92 4.26 16.07
C ARG A 100 -14.60 4.23 14.71
N LEU A 101 -15.32 5.29 14.40
CA LEU A 101 -15.87 5.55 13.08
C LEU A 101 -15.04 6.68 12.47
N ASN A 102 -14.32 6.39 11.39
CA ASN A 102 -13.59 7.39 10.64
C ASN A 102 -14.59 8.10 9.70
N ALA A 103 -14.61 9.43 9.72
CA ALA A 103 -15.22 10.16 8.60
C ALA A 103 -14.47 9.75 7.31
N GLU A 104 -15.18 9.60 6.20
CA GLU A 104 -14.81 8.93 4.94
C GLU A 104 -13.51 9.40 4.24
N ASN A 105 -12.68 10.25 4.85
CA ASN A 105 -11.63 11.03 4.17
C ASN A 105 -10.21 10.92 4.76
N GLN A 106 -9.85 9.79 5.37
CA GLN A 106 -8.44 9.53 5.68
C GLN A 106 -8.07 8.08 5.37
N SER A 107 -7.86 7.80 4.08
CA SER A 107 -6.91 6.76 3.72
C SER A 107 -5.55 7.16 4.32
N LEU A 108 -4.85 6.21 4.94
CA LEU A 108 -3.46 6.44 5.38
C LEU A 108 -2.48 6.57 4.19
N HIS A 109 -3.00 6.36 2.98
CA HIS A 109 -2.35 6.61 1.70
C HIS A 109 -3.07 7.80 1.05
N GLN A 110 -2.67 9.02 1.42
CA GLN A 110 -2.87 10.15 0.52
C GLN A 110 -1.91 9.93 -0.65
N GLN A 111 -2.49 9.69 -1.83
CA GLN A 111 -1.76 9.71 -3.11
C GLN A 111 -1.36 11.15 -3.46
#